data_AF-A0A355M786-F1
#
_entry.id   AF-A0A355M786-F1
#
_cell.length_a   1.000
_cell.length_b   1.000
_cell.length_c   1.000
_cell.angle_alpha   90.00
_cell.angle_beta   90.00
_cell.angle_gamma   90.00
#
_symmetry.space_group_name_H-M   'P 1'
#
loop_
_entity.id
_entity.type
_entity.pdbx_description
1 polymer ?
#
loop_
_entity_poly.entity_id
_entity_poly.type
_entity_poly.pdbx_seq_one_letter_code
_entity_poly.pdbx_strand_id
1 'polypeptide(L)' 'MEEHYPTAPHIYVFSDNARYYQSEEVLNYLRTSGIMLEKIPPYSPNLNPIERLWKFFHKQIHYNKDHATFAAFRWDAAIF' A
#
# COMPACT_ATOMS: atom_id res chain seq x y z
N MET A 1 -1.63 -3.02 -12.58
CA MET A 1 -2.92 -3.44 -11.98
C MET A 1 -3.91 -3.82 -13.06
N GLU A 2 -4.22 -2.94 -14.00
CA GLU A 2 -5.15 -3.22 -15.10
C GLU A 2 -4.71 -4.40 -15.97
N GLU A 3 -3.40 -4.53 -16.26
CA GLU A 3 -2.85 -5.69 -16.97
C GLU A 3 -3.10 -7.03 -16.25
N HIS A 4 -3.12 -7.02 -14.91
CA HIS A 4 -3.33 -8.22 -14.11
C HIS A 4 -4.82 -8.53 -13.92
N TYR A 5 -5.69 -7.55 -14.15
CA TYR A 5 -7.15 -7.67 -14.03
C TYR A 5 -7.83 -7.13 -15.31
N PRO A 6 -7.57 -7.73 -16.48
CA PRO A 6 -7.98 -7.19 -17.78
C PRO A 6 -9.50 -7.18 -17.98
N THR A 7 -10.25 -7.97 -17.21
CA THR A 7 -11.71 -8.05 -17.28
C THR A 7 -12.41 -7.18 -16.23
N ALA A 8 -11.67 -6.55 -15.30
CA ALA A 8 -12.25 -5.71 -14.28
C ALA A 8 -12.53 -4.32 -14.87
N PRO A 9 -13.79 -3.89 -14.98
CA PRO A 9 -14.11 -2.56 -15.51
C PRO A 9 -13.65 -1.45 -14.57
N HIS A 10 -13.53 -1.75 -13.26
CA HIS A 10 -13.07 -0.81 -12.24
C HIS A 10 -12.15 -1.52 -11.25
N ILE A 11 -11.06 -0.86 -10.85
CA ILE A 11 -10.14 -1.30 -9.82
C ILE A 11 -10.14 -0.28 -8.70
N TYR A 12 -10.70 -0.64 -7.54
CA TYR A 12 -10.74 0.26 -6.39
C TYR A 12 -9.43 0.20 -5.61
N VAL A 13 -8.81 1.36 -5.41
CA VAL A 13 -7.60 1.54 -4.62
C VAL A 13 -7.94 2.44 -3.45
N PHE A 14 -7.78 1.95 -2.24
CA PHE A 14 -7.95 2.77 -1.04
C PHE A 14 -6.62 3.36 -0.62
N SER A 15 -6.61 4.66 -0.36
CA SER A 15 -5.41 5.41 -0.03
C SER A 15 -5.63 6.30 1.20
N ASP A 16 -4.53 6.58 1.89
CA ASP A 16 -4.49 7.66 2.86
C ASP A 16 -4.55 9.04 2.16
N ASN A 17 -4.54 10.10 2.95
CA ASN A 17 -4.60 11.47 2.44
C ASN A 17 -3.21 12.05 2.10
N ALA A 18 -2.22 11.23 1.79
CA ALA A 18 -0.90 11.73 1.46
C ALA A 18 -0.92 12.63 0.22
N ARG A 19 -0.14 13.72 0.29
CA ARG A 19 -0.19 14.81 -0.71
C ARG A 19 0.22 14.38 -2.11
N TYR A 20 1.11 13.41 -2.23
CA TYR A 20 1.62 12.97 -3.54
C TYR A 20 0.56 12.26 -4.38
N TYR A 21 -0.52 11.72 -3.79
CA TYR A 21 -1.67 11.21 -4.54
C TYR A 21 -2.50 12.30 -5.23
N GLN A 22 -2.24 13.57 -4.91
CA GLN A 22 -2.89 14.73 -5.51
C GLN A 22 -1.99 15.41 -6.55
N SER A 23 -0.85 14.81 -6.89
CA SER A 23 -0.01 15.33 -7.96
C SER A 23 -0.75 15.30 -9.29
N GLU A 24 -0.45 16.27 -10.15
CA GLU A 24 -1.06 16.36 -11.47
C GLU A 24 -0.82 15.11 -12.31
N GLU A 25 0.38 14.52 -12.20
CA GLU A 25 0.74 13.27 -12.87
C GLU A 25 -0.18 12.10 -12.48
N VAL A 26 -0.41 11.91 -11.18
CA VAL A 26 -1.29 10.84 -10.68
C VAL A 26 -2.73 11.09 -11.12
N LEU A 27 -3.22 12.33 -11.03
CA LEU A 27 -4.57 12.68 -11.47
C LEU A 27 -4.77 12.49 -12.97
N ASN A 28 -3.77 12.83 -13.78
CA ASN A 28 -3.80 12.64 -15.23
C ASN A 28 -3.84 11.16 -15.61
N TYR A 29 -3.05 10.31 -14.93
CA TYR A 29 -3.12 8.86 -15.13
C TYR A 29 -4.49 8.29 -14.75
N LEU A 30 -5.03 8.67 -13.58
CA LEU A 30 -6.32 8.16 -13.10
C LEU A 30 -7.49 8.51 -14.01
N ARG A 31 -7.47 9.68 -14.68
CA ARG A 31 -8.51 10.09 -15.65
C ARG A 31 -8.62 9.13 -16.85
N THR A 32 -7.53 8.50 -17.23
CA THR A 32 -7.48 7.59 -18.38
C THR A 32 -7.50 6.11 -17.98
N SER A 33 -7.38 5.80 -16.69
CA SER A 33 -7.36 4.43 -16.16
C SER A 33 -8.74 4.00 -15.64
N GLY A 34 -8.98 2.70 -15.57
CA GLY A 34 -10.11 2.11 -14.84
C GLY A 34 -9.92 2.10 -13.31
N ILE A 35 -8.90 2.77 -12.78
CA ILE A 35 -8.62 2.80 -11.34
C ILE A 35 -9.43 3.88 -10.65
N MET A 36 -10.19 3.47 -9.64
CA MET A 36 -10.96 4.32 -8.75
C MET A 36 -10.20 4.51 -7.45
N LEU A 37 -9.53 5.65 -7.29
CA LEU A 37 -8.78 5.99 -6.09
C LEU A 37 -9.69 6.60 -5.02
N GLU A 38 -10.01 5.81 -3.99
CA GLU A 38 -10.84 6.22 -2.86
C GLU A 38 -9.99 6.63 -1.67
N LYS A 39 -10.29 7.80 -1.10
CA LYS A 39 -9.58 8.31 0.08
C LYS A 39 -10.28 7.90 1.35
N ILE A 40 -9.50 7.36 2.28
CA ILE A 40 -9.99 7.04 3.63
C ILE A 40 -10.13 8.36 4.42
N PRO A 41 -11.14 8.49 5.31
CA PRO A 41 -11.26 9.67 6.17
C PRO A 41 -9.96 9.99 6.94
N PRO A 42 -9.65 11.28 7.16
CA PRO A 42 -8.48 11.67 7.94
C PRO A 42 -8.46 11.00 9.31
N TYR A 43 -7.25 10.70 9.82
CA TYR A 43 -7.03 10.13 11.14
C TYR A 43 -7.83 8.85 11.43
N SER A 44 -8.11 8.05 10.40
CA SER A 44 -8.84 6.78 10.51
C SER A 44 -7.95 5.56 10.24
N PRO A 45 -6.90 5.34 11.06
CA PRO A 45 -5.94 4.25 10.86
C PRO A 45 -6.59 2.86 10.83
N ASN A 46 -7.65 2.69 11.63
CA ASN A 46 -8.42 1.45 11.71
C ASN A 46 -9.14 1.07 10.41
N LEU A 47 -9.37 2.04 9.51
CA LEU A 47 -10.00 1.82 8.21
C LEU A 47 -8.98 1.48 7.12
N ASN A 48 -7.68 1.53 7.43
CA ASN A 48 -6.61 1.22 6.49
C ASN A 48 -6.02 -0.17 6.79
N PRO A 49 -6.39 -1.23 6.04
CA PRO A 49 -5.98 -2.60 6.34
C PRO A 49 -4.46 -2.79 6.37
N ILE A 50 -3.71 -1.97 5.63
CA ILE A 50 -2.25 -2.03 5.61
C ILE A 50 -1.64 -1.74 6.98
N GLU A 51 -2.30 -0.93 7.81
CA GLU A 51 -1.79 -0.63 9.15
C GLU A 51 -1.85 -1.84 10.08
N ARG A 52 -2.88 -2.68 9.91
CA ARG A 52 -2.96 -3.96 10.60
C ARG A 52 -1.87 -4.91 10.11
N LEU A 53 -1.61 -4.94 8.80
CA LEU A 53 -0.51 -5.70 8.24
C LEU A 53 0.84 -5.24 8.81
N TRP A 54 1.08 -3.93 8.85
CA TRP A 54 2.27 -3.35 9.48
C TRP A 54 2.40 -3.77 10.94
N LYS A 55 1.32 -3.75 11.72
CA LYS A 55 1.36 -4.22 13.11
C LYS A 55 1.83 -5.68 13.24
N PHE A 56 1.40 -6.56 12.34
CA PHE A 56 1.89 -7.95 12.30
C PHE A 56 3.33 -8.04 11.83
N PHE A 57 3.68 -7.31 10.77
CA PHE A 57 5.03 -7.24 10.23
C PHE A 57 6.05 -6.84 11.30
N HIS A 58 5.81 -5.75 12.04
CA HIS A 58 6.73 -5.29 13.09
C HIS A 58 6.92 -6.34 14.20
N LYS A 59 5.86 -7.07 14.56
CA LYS A 59 5.97 -8.15 15.55
C LYS A 59 6.84 -9.31 15.10
N GLN A 60 6.80 -9.65 13.82
CA GLN A 60 7.49 -10.82 13.29
C GLN A 60 8.92 -10.52 12.83
N ILE A 61 9.13 -9.32 12.29
CA ILE A 61 10.38 -8.93 11.61
C ILE A 61 11.25 -8.03 12.50
N HIS A 62 10.67 -7.09 13.25
CA HIS A 62 11.46 -6.10 14.01
C HIS A 62 11.61 -6.42 15.50
N TYR A 63 10.62 -7.05 16.15
CA TYR A 63 10.71 -7.30 17.58
C TYR A 63 11.83 -8.29 17.93
N ASN A 64 12.78 -7.83 18.74
CA ASN A 64 13.94 -8.58 19.23
C ASN A 64 14.83 -9.16 18.11
N LYS A 65 14.78 -8.57 16.92
CA LYS A 65 15.57 -8.98 15.76
C LYS A 65 16.26 -7.75 15.17
N ASP A 66 17.54 -7.90 14.90
CA ASP A 66 18.34 -6.90 14.19
C ASP A 66 18.93 -7.56 12.94
N HIS A 67 18.93 -6.82 11.83
CA HIS A 67 19.44 -7.30 10.56
C HIS A 67 20.68 -6.49 10.18
N ALA A 68 21.84 -7.16 10.17
CA ALA A 68 23.11 -6.51 9.82
C ALA A 68 23.19 -6.02 8.36
N THR A 69 22.33 -6.54 7.48
CA THR A 69 22.26 -6.14 6.08
C THR A 69 20.82 -6.04 5.61
N PHE A 70 20.58 -5.18 4.62
CA PHE A 70 19.28 -5.09 3.96
C PHE A 70 18.85 -6.42 3.32
N ALA A 71 19.80 -7.21 2.81
CA ALA A 71 19.51 -8.51 2.22
C ALA A 71 18.92 -9.49 3.26
N ALA A 72 19.48 -9.52 4.47
CA ALA A 72 18.95 -10.34 5.56
C ALA A 72 17.55 -9.90 5.99
N PHE A 73 17.32 -8.59 6.11
CA PHE A 73 15.99 -8.04 6.37
C PHE A 73 15.00 -8.44 5.28
N ARG A 74 15.39 -8.29 4.00
CA ARG A 74 14.50 -8.53 2.87
C ARG A 74 14.16 -10.01 2.69
N TRP A 75 15.06 -10.92 3.07
CA TRP A 75 14.79 -12.36 3.12
C TRP A 75 13.72 -12.68 4.16
N ASP A 76 13.90 -12.21 5.40
CA ASP A 76 12.95 -12.43 6.48
C ASP A 76 11.58 -11.80 6.19
N ALA A 77 11.56 -10.60 5.59
CA ALA A 77 10.33 -9.94 5.14
C ALA A 77 9.60 -10.69 4.01
N ALA A 78 10.32 -11.42 3.16
CA ALA A 78 9.74 -12.16 2.03
C ALA A 78 9.13 -13.51 2.43
N ILE A 79 9.48 -14.04 3.60
CA ILE A 79 8.94 -15.28 4.16
C ILE A 79 7.82 -15.03 5.20
N PHE A 80 7.46 -13.77 5.46
CA PHE A 80 6.25 -13.37 6.17
C PHE A 80 5.04 -13.40 5.22
#